data_AF-A0A1V4YNX5-F1
#
_entry.id   AF-A0A1V4YNX5-F1
#
_cell.length_a   1.000
_cell.length_b   1.000
_cell.length_c   1.000
_cell.angle_alpha   90.00
_cell.angle_beta   90.00
_cell.angle_gamma   90.00
#
_symmetry.space_group_name_H-M   'P 1'
#
loop_
_entity.id
_entity.type
_entity.pdbx_description
1 polymer ?
#
loop_
_entity_poly.entity_id
_entity_poly.type
_entity_poly.pdbx_seq_one_letter_code
_entity_poly.pdbx_strand_id
1 'polypeptide(L)'
;MLENVICLLKQFTAKIIYFIYTFREELYIKQCGNMNQNAEENKKIEIAKILSPKLGFRDSAKDFFHMINQLPADVIEIDFTEVKFMSRSFANEYIQQKKKSKKTIQENNISENVNAMLQAVKKSVKNPHKLEVKPTKIIALS
;
A
#
# COMPACT_ATOMS: atom_id res chain seq x y z
N MET A 1 -47.32 -46.24 7.31
CA MET A 1 -47.17 -45.05 8.18
C MET A 1 -45.77 -44.43 8.16
N LEU A 2 -44.69 -45.21 7.97
CA LEU A 2 -43.31 -44.67 7.95
C LEU A 2 -42.99 -43.76 6.74
N GLU A 3 -43.54 -44.06 5.55
CA GLU A 3 -43.21 -43.33 4.31
C GLU A 3 -43.71 -41.88 4.30
N ASN A 4 -44.85 -41.62 4.93
CA ASN A 4 -45.41 -40.26 5.05
C ASN A 4 -44.57 -39.36 5.95
N VAL A 5 -43.95 -39.94 7.00
CA VAL A 5 -43.06 -39.19 7.91
C VAL A 5 -41.76 -38.82 7.20
N ILE A 6 -41.19 -39.72 6.39
CA ILE A 6 -40.00 -39.45 5.58
C ILE A 6 -40.29 -38.37 4.53
N CYS A 7 -41.47 -38.39 3.91
CA CYS A 7 -41.88 -37.35 2.95
C CYS A 7 -42.02 -35.97 3.61
N LEU A 8 -42.63 -35.91 4.79
CA LEU A 8 -42.74 -34.68 5.60
C LEU A 8 -41.36 -34.15 6.03
N LEU A 9 -40.47 -35.03 6.47
CA LEU A 9 -39.11 -34.65 6.84
C LEU A 9 -38.32 -34.12 5.63
N LYS A 10 -38.48 -34.73 4.45
CA LYS A 10 -37.86 -34.25 3.20
C LYS A 10 -38.40 -32.88 2.78
N GLN A 11 -39.70 -32.63 2.91
CA GLN A 11 -40.28 -31.30 2.64
C GLN A 11 -39.81 -30.27 3.66
N PHE A 12 -39.65 -30.66 4.93
CA PHE A 12 -39.17 -29.76 5.98
C PHE A 12 -37.70 -29.39 5.77
N THR A 13 -36.85 -30.37 5.44
CA THR A 13 -35.44 -30.11 5.10
C THR A 13 -35.30 -29.27 3.84
N ALA A 14 -36.14 -29.49 2.82
CA ALA A 14 -36.12 -28.70 1.59
C ALA A 14 -36.52 -27.24 1.87
N LYS A 15 -37.52 -27.00 2.73
CA LYS A 15 -37.93 -25.65 3.15
C LYS A 15 -36.84 -24.94 3.97
N ILE A 16 -36.18 -25.64 4.89
CA ILE A 16 -35.08 -25.08 5.68
C ILE A 16 -33.89 -24.74 4.78
N ILE A 17 -33.52 -25.64 3.87
CA ILE A 17 -32.42 -25.39 2.92
C ILE A 17 -32.76 -24.20 2.02
N TYR A 18 -33.97 -24.14 1.47
CA TYR A 18 -34.40 -23.01 0.64
C TYR A 18 -34.39 -21.70 1.45
N PHE A 19 -34.90 -21.72 2.68
CA PHE A 19 -34.87 -20.56 3.58
C PHE A 19 -33.44 -20.08 3.88
N ILE A 20 -32.51 -21.00 4.14
CA ILE A 20 -31.09 -20.65 4.35
C ILE A 20 -30.46 -20.08 3.08
N TYR A 21 -30.75 -20.64 1.90
CA TYR A 21 -30.24 -20.14 0.63
C TYR A 21 -30.81 -18.75 0.29
N THR A 22 -32.11 -18.54 0.45
CA THR A 22 -32.75 -17.23 0.21
C THR A 22 -32.25 -16.17 1.20
N PHE A 23 -32.10 -16.52 2.49
CA PHE A 23 -31.59 -15.59 3.49
C PHE A 23 -30.10 -15.25 3.26
N ARG A 24 -29.32 -16.21 2.73
CA ARG A 24 -27.92 -16.00 2.36
C ARG A 24 -27.77 -15.14 1.10
N GLU A 25 -28.69 -15.23 0.12
CA GLU A 25 -28.76 -14.27 -0.99
C GLU A 25 -29.15 -12.87 -0.54
N GLU A 26 -30.14 -12.70 0.35
CA GLU A 26 -30.49 -11.38 0.87
C GLU A 26 -29.35 -10.72 1.66
N LEU A 27 -28.54 -11.50 2.37
CA LEU A 27 -27.33 -11.02 3.04
C LEU A 27 -26.21 -10.66 2.05
N TYR A 28 -26.07 -11.40 0.94
CA TYR A 28 -25.11 -11.08 -0.12
C TYR A 28 -25.54 -9.84 -0.91
N ILE A 29 -26.83 -9.69 -1.21
CA ILE A 29 -27.40 -8.53 -1.89
C ILE A 29 -27.39 -7.30 -0.98
N LYS A 30 -27.58 -7.43 0.34
CA LYS A 30 -27.39 -6.32 1.29
C LYS A 30 -25.92 -5.91 1.46
N GLN A 31 -24.96 -6.81 1.23
CA GLN A 31 -23.54 -6.46 1.15
C GLN A 31 -23.16 -5.85 -0.21
N CYS A 32 -23.87 -6.17 -1.30
CA CYS A 32 -23.66 -5.60 -2.63
C CYS A 32 -24.56 -4.39 -2.96
N GLY A 33 -25.51 -4.04 -2.10
CA GLY A 33 -26.49 -2.95 -2.28
C GLY A 33 -26.00 -1.56 -1.86
N ASN A 34 -24.74 -1.44 -1.46
CA ASN A 34 -24.09 -0.16 -1.18
C ASN A 34 -22.68 -0.16 -1.75
N MET A 35 -22.57 0.10 -3.05
CA MET A 35 -21.52 0.94 -3.65
C MET A 35 -21.72 0.97 -5.16
N ASN A 36 -22.74 1.72 -5.59
CA ASN A 36 -22.64 2.43 -6.84
C ASN A 36 -21.89 3.73 -6.54
N GLN A 37 -20.56 3.66 -6.55
CA GLN A 37 -19.69 4.82 -6.66
C GLN A 37 -18.62 4.46 -7.70
N ASN A 38 -18.92 4.74 -8.97
CA ASN A 38 -17.89 5.12 -9.94
C ASN A 38 -17.34 6.49 -9.52
N ALA A 39 -16.71 6.54 -8.35
CA ALA A 39 -15.78 7.57 -7.95
C ALA A 39 -14.44 6.86 -7.92
N GLU A 40 -13.49 7.36 -8.69
CA GLU A 40 -12.08 7.03 -8.55
C GLU A 40 -11.71 7.34 -7.09
N GLU A 41 -11.79 6.34 -6.20
CA GLU A 41 -11.72 6.58 -4.76
C GLU A 41 -10.25 6.81 -4.40
N ASN A 42 -9.80 8.06 -4.55
CA ASN A 42 -8.47 8.48 -4.14
C ASN A 42 -8.29 8.18 -2.66
N LYS A 43 -7.30 7.35 -2.33
CA LYS A 43 -6.98 7.07 -0.93
C LYS A 43 -5.94 8.06 -0.42
N LYS A 44 -6.36 8.93 0.50
CA LYS A 44 -5.45 9.83 1.23
C LYS A 44 -4.76 9.10 2.39
N ILE A 45 -3.44 9.26 2.50
CA ILE A 45 -2.60 8.69 3.54
C ILE A 45 -1.67 9.78 4.10
N GLU A 46 -1.72 9.98 5.40
CA GLU A 46 -0.74 10.81 6.12
C GLU A 46 0.45 9.96 6.53
N ILE A 47 1.55 10.06 5.79
CA ILE A 47 2.69 9.12 5.93
C ILE A 47 3.33 9.16 7.32
N ALA A 48 3.35 10.34 7.95
CA ALA A 48 3.91 10.52 9.28
C ALA A 48 3.10 9.82 10.37
N LYS A 49 1.78 9.63 10.17
CA LYS A 49 0.90 8.90 11.09
C LYS A 49 1.07 7.38 10.95
N ILE A 50 1.35 6.90 9.75
CA ILE A 50 1.56 5.47 9.47
C ILE A 50 2.97 5.02 9.90
N LEU A 51 3.98 5.84 9.63
CA LEU A 51 5.38 5.50 9.92
C LEU A 51 5.90 6.29 11.12
N SER A 52 6.35 7.51 10.87
CA SER A 52 6.88 8.45 11.86
C SER A 52 7.10 9.80 11.18
N PRO A 53 7.05 10.94 11.91
CA PRO A 53 7.54 12.22 11.43
C PRO A 53 9.00 12.20 10.93
N LYS A 54 9.81 11.23 11.36
CA LYS A 54 11.21 11.06 10.92
C LYS A 54 11.36 9.81 10.05
N LEU A 55 11.36 10.00 8.74
CA LEU A 55 11.44 8.95 7.73
C LEU A 55 12.89 8.50 7.54
N GLY A 56 13.37 7.65 8.46
CA GLY A 56 14.79 7.27 8.57
C GLY A 56 15.20 6.00 7.83
N PHE A 57 14.35 4.97 7.83
CA PHE A 57 14.78 3.61 7.50
C PHE A 57 14.35 3.17 6.10
N ARG A 58 15.26 2.46 5.41
CA ARG A 58 14.99 1.92 4.07
C ARG A 58 13.80 0.97 4.09
N ASP A 59 13.79 0.02 5.02
CA ASP A 59 12.78 -1.04 5.02
C ASP A 59 11.38 -0.50 5.34
N SER A 60 11.26 0.54 6.17
CA SER A 60 9.98 1.23 6.38
C SER A 60 9.38 1.81 5.09
N ALA A 61 10.20 2.26 4.13
CA ALA A 61 9.70 2.69 2.83
C ALA A 61 9.18 1.51 2.00
N LYS A 62 9.85 0.35 2.06
CA LYS A 62 9.38 -0.88 1.38
C LYS A 62 8.06 -1.35 1.96
N ASP A 63 7.97 -1.46 3.28
CA ASP A 63 6.78 -1.93 3.98
C ASP A 63 5.59 -1.01 3.72
N PHE A 64 5.83 0.30 3.70
CA PHE A 64 4.84 1.30 3.32
C PHE A 64 4.28 1.09 1.90
N PHE A 65 5.15 0.87 0.92
CA PHE A 65 4.70 0.59 -0.45
C PHE A 65 4.07 -0.79 -0.61
N HIS A 66 4.50 -1.79 0.16
CA HIS A 66 3.84 -3.10 0.21
C HIS A 66 2.38 -2.95 0.66
N MET A 67 2.14 -2.21 1.75
CA MET A 67 0.81 -1.88 2.23
C MET A 67 0.00 -1.10 1.18
N ILE A 68 0.57 -0.04 0.58
CA ILE A 68 -0.14 0.78 -0.42
C ILE A 68 -0.56 -0.07 -1.63
N ASN A 69 0.30 -0.95 -2.11
CA ASN A 69 0.02 -1.76 -3.29
C ASN A 69 -1.10 -2.79 -3.08
N GLN A 70 -1.44 -3.09 -1.82
CA GLN A 70 -2.55 -3.97 -1.46
C GLN A 70 -3.88 -3.22 -1.34
N LEU A 71 -3.88 -1.88 -1.33
CA LEU A 71 -5.10 -1.09 -1.26
C LEU A 71 -5.88 -1.18 -2.58
N PRO A 72 -7.23 -1.21 -2.52
CA PRO A 72 -8.06 -1.28 -3.71
C PRO A 72 -7.99 -0.02 -4.56
N ALA A 73 -7.71 1.15 -3.95
CA ALA A 73 -7.61 2.44 -4.65
C ALA A 73 -6.43 2.50 -5.62
N ASP A 74 -6.65 3.01 -6.84
CA ASP A 74 -5.60 3.15 -7.85
C ASP A 74 -4.80 4.45 -7.71
N VAL A 75 -5.44 5.50 -7.20
CA VAL A 75 -4.80 6.79 -6.90
C VAL A 75 -4.57 6.89 -5.38
N ILE A 76 -3.34 7.18 -5.01
CA ILE A 76 -2.90 7.28 -3.62
C ILE A 76 -2.32 8.67 -3.40
N GLU A 77 -2.95 9.44 -2.53
CA GLU A 77 -2.49 10.76 -2.13
C GLU A 77 -1.69 10.65 -0.83
N ILE A 78 -0.39 10.92 -0.90
CA ILE A 78 0.51 10.86 0.25
C ILE A 78 0.73 12.28 0.77
N ASP A 79 0.29 12.51 1.99
CA ASP A 79 0.41 13.79 2.69
C ASP A 79 1.67 13.81 3.58
N PHE A 80 2.56 14.76 3.31
CA PHE A 80 3.85 14.94 4.00
C PHE A 80 3.83 16.03 5.08
N THR A 81 2.67 16.62 5.42
CA THR A 81 2.55 17.78 6.33
C THR A 81 3.35 17.62 7.63
N GLU A 82 3.24 16.48 8.31
CA GLU A 82 3.89 16.22 9.60
C GLU A 82 5.30 15.63 9.50
N VAL A 83 5.88 15.55 8.28
CA VAL A 83 7.22 15.00 8.07
C VAL A 83 8.28 16.06 8.39
N LYS A 84 9.06 15.79 9.43
CA LYS A 84 10.13 16.67 9.93
C LYS A 84 11.48 16.35 9.31
N PHE A 85 11.71 15.09 8.94
CA PHE A 85 12.99 14.63 8.40
C PHE A 85 12.81 13.44 7.46
N MET A 86 13.63 13.38 6.42
CA MET A 86 13.75 12.23 5.52
C MET A 86 15.22 11.90 5.29
N SER A 87 15.61 10.66 5.54
CA SER A 87 16.97 10.21 5.27
C SER A 87 17.18 9.95 3.78
N ARG A 88 18.44 9.96 3.33
CA ARG A 88 18.81 9.59 1.97
C ARG A 88 18.40 8.15 1.63
N SER A 89 18.53 7.23 2.60
CA SER A 89 18.18 5.82 2.42
C SER A 89 16.69 5.61 2.21
N PHE A 90 15.86 6.29 3.01
CA PHE A 90 14.41 6.30 2.84
C PHE A 90 14.02 6.91 1.50
N ALA A 91 14.52 8.12 1.19
CA ALA A 91 14.21 8.84 -0.05
C ALA A 91 14.53 8.00 -1.30
N ASN A 92 15.69 7.34 -1.31
CA ASN A 92 16.09 6.48 -2.41
C ASN A 92 15.17 5.28 -2.61
N GLU A 93 14.82 4.59 -1.53
CA GLU A 93 13.90 3.46 -1.60
C GLU A 93 12.49 3.91 -2.00
N TYR A 94 11.99 4.99 -1.40
CA TYR A 94 10.70 5.59 -1.73
C TYR A 94 10.60 5.90 -3.24
N ILE A 95 11.62 6.53 -3.83
CA ILE A 95 11.65 6.82 -5.28
C ILE A 95 11.64 5.52 -6.10
N GLN A 96 12.40 4.50 -5.69
CA GLN A 96 12.45 3.23 -6.39
C GLN A 96 11.11 2.48 -6.33
N GLN A 97 10.48 2.45 -5.16
CA GLN A 97 9.19 1.80 -4.95
C GLN A 97 8.06 2.55 -5.66
N LYS A 98 8.06 3.90 -5.63
CA LYS A 98 7.13 4.72 -6.41
C LYS A 98 7.17 4.38 -7.90
N LYS A 99 8.37 4.16 -8.46
CA LYS A 99 8.53 3.77 -9.88
C LYS A 99 8.07 2.34 -10.18
N LYS A 100 8.12 1.44 -9.20
CA LYS A 100 7.72 0.03 -9.34
C LYS A 100 6.23 -0.19 -9.10
N SER A 101 5.60 0.69 -8.33
CA SER A 101 4.18 0.62 -8.03
C SER A 101 3.35 0.80 -9.30
N LYS A 102 2.25 0.08 -9.39
CA LYS A 102 1.22 0.27 -10.44
C LYS A 102 0.22 1.37 -10.06
N LYS A 103 0.30 1.89 -8.83
CA LYS A 103 -0.58 2.93 -8.30
C LYS A 103 -0.13 4.31 -8.77
N THR A 104 -1.08 5.21 -8.99
CA THR A 104 -0.82 6.63 -9.24
C THR A 104 -0.55 7.33 -7.92
N ILE A 105 0.71 7.67 -7.67
CA ILE A 105 1.15 8.29 -6.40
C ILE A 105 1.24 9.81 -6.55
N GLN A 106 0.33 10.53 -5.87
CA GLN A 106 0.31 11.98 -5.75
C GLN A 106 0.91 12.40 -4.41
N GLU A 107 1.84 13.35 -4.43
CA GLU A 107 2.57 13.78 -3.23
C GLU A 107 2.15 15.20 -2.87
N ASN A 108 1.59 15.37 -1.68
CA ASN A 108 1.01 16.63 -1.21
C ASN A 108 1.76 17.12 0.03
N ASN A 109 1.79 18.45 0.22
CA ASN A 109 2.35 19.11 1.40
C ASN A 109 3.82 18.75 1.69
N ILE A 110 4.63 18.63 0.65
CA ILE A 110 6.06 18.33 0.80
C ILE A 110 6.78 19.60 1.29
N SER A 111 7.37 19.52 2.48
CA SER A 111 8.25 20.54 3.03
C SER A 111 9.55 20.69 2.21
N GLU A 112 10.15 21.89 2.25
CA GLU A 112 11.32 22.21 1.43
C GLU A 112 12.50 21.25 1.66
N ASN A 113 12.78 20.90 2.92
CA ASN A 113 13.85 19.96 3.28
C ASN A 113 13.60 18.54 2.72
N VAL A 114 12.35 18.07 2.77
CA VAL A 114 11.98 16.76 2.20
C VAL A 114 12.13 16.78 0.68
N ASN A 115 11.64 17.83 0.02
CA ASN A 115 11.80 17.99 -1.43
C ASN A 115 13.29 18.05 -1.82
N ALA A 116 14.09 18.83 -1.10
CA ALA A 116 15.53 18.94 -1.32
C ALA A 116 16.22 17.56 -1.26
N MET A 117 15.88 16.72 -0.28
CA MET A 117 16.41 15.36 -0.17
C MET A 117 16.00 14.47 -1.36
N LEU A 118 14.71 14.49 -1.74
CA LEU A 118 14.21 13.74 -2.89
C LEU A 118 14.94 14.15 -4.18
N GLN A 119 15.14 15.45 -4.39
CA GLN A 119 15.89 15.97 -5.54
C GLN A 119 17.37 15.60 -5.49
N ALA A 120 18.01 15.68 -4.32
CA ALA A 120 19.40 15.29 -4.15
C ALA A 120 19.63 13.82 -4.54
N VAL A 121 18.71 12.92 -4.14
CA VAL A 121 18.76 11.52 -4.55
C VAL A 121 18.56 11.39 -6.07
N LYS A 122 17.53 12.01 -6.65
CA LYS A 122 17.28 11.97 -8.10
C LYS A 122 18.49 12.44 -8.91
N LYS A 123 19.16 13.51 -8.47
CA LYS A 123 20.40 14.03 -9.10
C LYS A 123 21.56 13.04 -8.98
N SER A 124 21.78 12.48 -7.79
CA SER A 124 22.88 11.53 -7.55
C SER A 124 22.78 10.24 -8.38
N VAL A 125 21.55 9.81 -8.73
CA VAL A 125 21.33 8.66 -9.61
C VAL A 125 21.59 9.03 -11.07
N LYS A 126 21.27 10.26 -11.50
CA LYS A 126 21.48 10.71 -12.88
C LYS A 126 22.93 11.03 -13.21
N ASN A 127 23.66 11.61 -12.26
CA ASN A 127 25.06 11.98 -12.44
C ASN A 127 25.87 11.47 -11.24
N PRO A 128 26.22 10.18 -11.21
CA PRO A 128 27.05 9.64 -10.14
C PRO A 128 28.44 10.26 -10.28
N HIS A 129 28.87 11.02 -9.27
CA HIS A 129 30.23 11.54 -9.26
C HIS A 129 31.19 10.36 -9.08
N LYS A 130 31.73 9.87 -10.20
CA LYS A 130 32.69 8.77 -10.21
C LYS A 130 34.03 9.34 -9.78
N LEU A 131 34.39 9.09 -8.53
CA LEU A 131 35.75 9.37 -8.07
C LEU A 131 36.68 8.36 -8.74
N GLU A 132 37.65 8.85 -9.50
CA GLU A 132 38.76 8.04 -9.95
C GLU A 132 39.69 7.78 -8.76
N VAL A 133 39.52 6.63 -8.12
CA VAL A 133 40.36 6.24 -6.99
C VAL A 133 41.59 5.54 -7.54
N LYS A 134 42.76 6.15 -7.36
CA LYS A 134 44.04 5.47 -7.63
C LYS A 134 44.30 4.46 -6.51
N PRO A 135 44.59 3.18 -6.82
CA PRO A 135 44.91 2.21 -5.80
C PRO A 135 46.15 2.67 -5.02
N THR A 136 46.03 2.73 -3.70
CA THR A 136 47.16 3.02 -2.83
C THR A 136 47.96 1.74 -2.64
N LYS A 137 49.31 1.83 -2.69
CA LYS A 137 50.20 0.70 -2.45
C LYS A 137 49.85 0.07 -1.09
N ILE A 138 49.50 -1.21 -1.09
CA ILE A 138 49.33 -1.98 0.13
C ILE A 138 50.70 -2.05 0.81
N ILE A 139 50.79 -1.53 2.03
CA ILE A 139 51.97 -1.70 2.87
C ILE A 139 51.81 -3.07 3.52
N ALA A 140 52.58 -4.06 3.08
CA ALA A 140 52.67 -5.33 3.78
C ALA A 140 53.38 -5.08 5.12
N LEU A 141 52.69 -5.34 6.23
CA LEU A 141 53.32 -5.36 7.56
C LEU A 141 54.04 -6.70 7.68
N SER A 142 55.37 -6.64 7.65
CA SER A 142 56.27 -7.76 7.92
C SER A 142 56.53 -7.91 9.40
#